data_AF-A0A7S0W2M7-F1
#
_entry.id   AF-A0A7S0W2M7-F1
#
_cell.length_a   1.000
_cell.length_b   1.000
_cell.length_c   1.000
_cell.angle_alpha   90.00
_cell.angle_beta   90.00
_cell.angle_gamma   90.00
#
_symmetry.space_group_name_H-M   'P 1'
#
loop_
_entity.id
_entity.type
_entity.pdbx_description
1 polymer ?
#
loop_
_entity_poly.entity_id
_entity_poly.type
_entity_poly.pdbx_seq_one_letter_code
_entity_poly.pdbx_strand_id
1 'polypeptide(L)'
;MLRTSILAAIAATAVAFTGPAPMLRTGASGVTMQMDRRAAVGAVGASILAAPALANAKGGDFPKQSYFGAAPLSAPFGDTYGTQGEAIWSQLGDTEREIFQRIATKTAEQLSEDRVLIERGEWEASRQKLRLLMGETRKSMVRLSKLEGTDASTKAQKKFYKAIERLDLSLKAKSADDSIAGISDCLTTYGAWLATVGLEI
;
A
#
# COMPACT_ATOMS: atom_id res chain seq x y z
N MET A 1 35.18 -40.07 31.66
CA MET A 1 34.25 -40.23 32.80
C MET A 1 34.29 -38.98 33.66
N LEU A 2 33.17 -38.65 34.33
CA LEU A 2 32.75 -37.39 35.00
C LEU A 2 32.33 -36.27 34.03
N ARG A 3 31.04 -35.99 33.74
CA ARG A 3 29.83 -35.66 34.55
C ARG A 3 29.94 -34.35 35.35
N THR A 4 29.25 -33.30 34.87
CA THR A 4 28.12 -32.55 35.51
C THR A 4 28.58 -31.36 36.37
N SER A 5 27.99 -30.17 36.48
CA SER A 5 26.88 -29.39 35.87
C SER A 5 26.84 -28.03 36.65
N ILE A 6 25.96 -27.08 36.27
CA ILE A 6 25.20 -26.12 37.14
C ILE A 6 25.58 -24.60 37.15
N LEU A 7 24.57 -23.81 36.72
CA LEU A 7 24.06 -22.46 37.10
C LEU A 7 24.94 -21.20 36.95
N ALA A 8 24.57 -20.19 36.15
CA ALA A 8 23.46 -19.22 36.29
C ALA A 8 23.68 -18.17 37.41
N ALA A 9 23.99 -16.93 36.99
CA ALA A 9 23.78 -15.73 37.80
C ALA A 9 23.28 -14.59 36.89
N ILE A 10 22.03 -14.23 37.11
CA ILE A 10 21.30 -13.11 36.51
C ILE A 10 21.34 -11.92 37.50
N ALA A 11 21.35 -10.71 36.92
CA ALA A 11 21.00 -9.40 37.49
C ALA A 11 22.03 -8.69 38.39
N ALA A 12 22.48 -7.50 37.97
CA ALA A 12 21.87 -6.23 38.38
C ALA A 12 22.78 -5.03 38.07
N THR A 13 22.48 -4.28 37.00
CA THR A 13 22.80 -2.84 36.92
C THR A 13 21.69 -2.15 36.14
N ALA A 14 20.66 -1.72 36.88
CA ALA A 14 19.63 -0.82 36.41
C ALA A 14 19.71 0.46 37.25
N VAL A 15 20.33 1.52 36.72
CA VAL A 15 20.03 2.92 37.09
C VAL A 15 20.44 3.82 35.92
N ALA A 16 19.46 4.29 35.14
CA ALA A 16 19.40 5.66 34.61
C ALA A 16 18.21 5.79 33.63
N PHE A 17 17.49 6.91 33.75
CA PHE A 17 16.29 7.32 33.00
C PHE A 17 14.94 6.81 33.48
N THR A 18 14.58 7.21 34.70
CA THR A 18 13.18 7.48 35.08
C THR A 18 12.87 8.96 34.91
N GLY A 19 11.88 9.27 34.08
CA GLY A 19 11.23 10.57 34.00
C GLY A 19 10.08 10.53 32.97
N PRO A 20 8.80 10.69 33.37
CA PRO A 20 7.67 10.56 32.45
C PRO A 20 7.55 11.79 31.55
N ALA A 21 7.47 11.57 30.24
CA ALA A 21 7.07 12.60 29.28
C ALA A 21 5.63 13.06 29.57
N PRO A 22 5.30 14.35 29.41
CA PRO A 22 3.97 14.87 29.69
C PRO A 22 2.94 14.26 28.71
N MET A 23 1.94 13.58 29.27
CA MET A 23 0.76 13.14 28.54
C MET A 23 -0.03 14.36 28.04
N LEU A 24 -0.08 14.53 26.72
CA LEU A 24 -1.08 15.39 26.10
C LEU A 24 -2.46 14.77 26.33
N ARG A 25 -3.23 15.39 27.24
CA ARG A 25 -4.66 15.14 27.39
C ARG A 25 -5.37 15.57 26.10
N THR A 26 -5.75 14.62 25.26
CA THR A 26 -6.84 14.87 24.29
C THR A 26 -8.14 15.01 25.07
N GLY A 27 -8.62 16.25 25.16
CA GLY A 27 -9.91 16.57 25.74
C GLY A 27 -11.03 15.82 25.01
N ALA A 28 -12.00 15.37 25.80
CA ALA A 28 -13.26 14.87 25.30
C ALA A 28 -14.00 15.97 24.53
N SER A 29 -14.34 15.71 23.28
CA SER A 29 -15.54 16.24 22.64
C SER A 29 -16.46 15.07 22.35
N GLY A 30 -17.32 14.77 23.32
CA GLY A 30 -18.48 13.93 23.09
C GLY A 30 -19.43 14.65 22.14
N VAL A 31 -19.58 14.12 20.93
CA VAL A 31 -20.77 14.36 20.09
C VAL A 31 -21.15 13.02 19.47
N THR A 32 -22.06 12.32 20.14
CA THR A 32 -22.87 11.26 19.52
C THR A 32 -23.85 11.91 18.56
N MET A 33 -23.50 12.04 17.29
CA MET A 33 -24.48 12.31 16.23
C MET A 33 -24.88 10.98 15.57
N GLN A 34 -25.65 10.18 16.31
CA GLN A 34 -26.62 9.29 15.69
C GLN A 34 -27.79 10.18 15.22
N MET A 35 -27.70 10.71 14.00
CA MET A 35 -28.89 11.23 13.31
C MET A 35 -29.40 10.18 12.34
N ASP A 36 -30.60 9.69 12.63
CA ASP A 36 -31.40 8.78 11.83
C ASP A 36 -31.65 9.34 10.42
N ARG A 37 -31.14 8.63 9.41
CA ARG A 37 -31.27 8.99 7.99
C ARG A 37 -32.73 8.97 7.47
N ARG A 38 -33.69 8.49 8.27
CA ARG A 38 -35.11 8.41 7.89
C ARG A 38 -35.92 9.68 8.17
N ALA A 39 -35.50 10.53 9.10
CA ALA A 39 -36.23 11.77 9.42
C ALA A 39 -35.98 12.90 8.40
N ALA A 40 -34.82 12.91 7.73
CA ALA A 40 -34.43 13.97 6.80
C ALA A 40 -35.14 13.91 5.42
N VAL A 41 -35.74 12.76 5.06
CA VAL A 41 -36.40 12.59 3.75
C VAL A 41 -37.83 13.13 3.73
N GLY A 42 -38.48 13.28 4.89
CA GLY A 42 -39.87 13.76 4.98
C GLY A 42 -40.04 15.28 4.84
N ALA A 43 -39.00 16.07 5.09
CA ALA A 43 -39.10 17.54 5.11
C ALA A 43 -38.82 18.23 3.76
N VAL A 44 -38.40 17.48 2.74
CA VAL A 44 -38.12 18.00 1.38
C VAL A 44 -39.28 17.71 0.39
N GLY A 45 -40.32 17.00 0.84
CA GLY A 45 -41.42 16.54 -0.01
C GLY A 45 -42.48 17.58 -0.40
N ALA A 46 -42.36 18.84 0.06
CA ALA A 46 -43.44 19.84 -0.10
C ALA A 46 -43.08 21.06 -0.97
N SER A 47 -41.95 21.05 -1.69
CA SER A 47 -41.55 22.17 -2.56
C SER A 47 -41.42 21.81 -4.05
N ILE A 48 -41.80 20.60 -4.46
CA ILE A 48 -41.70 20.12 -5.85
C ILE A 48 -43.07 20.23 -6.55
N LEU A 49 -43.65 21.43 -6.68
CA LEU A 49 -44.88 21.63 -7.47
C LEU A 49 -44.92 22.96 -8.27
N ALA A 50 -43.76 23.50 -8.68
CA ALA A 50 -43.70 24.52 -9.73
C ALA A 50 -42.46 24.30 -10.61
N ALA A 51 -42.71 24.13 -11.91
CA ALA A 51 -41.81 23.76 -13.02
C ALA A 51 -40.63 24.75 -13.27
N PRO A 52 -39.70 24.56 -14.25
CA PRO A 52 -39.61 23.51 -15.30
C PRO A 52 -38.21 22.88 -15.56
N ALA A 53 -38.25 21.77 -16.30
CA ALA A 53 -37.30 21.17 -17.26
C ALA A 53 -35.76 21.34 -17.13
N LEU A 54 -35.09 20.18 -17.29
CA LEU A 54 -33.76 19.97 -17.89
C LEU A 54 -32.53 20.59 -17.20
N ALA A 55 -31.87 19.78 -16.38
CA ALA A 55 -30.41 19.64 -16.41
C ALA A 55 -29.99 18.48 -15.51
N ASN A 56 -29.55 17.36 -16.10
CA ASN A 56 -28.76 16.36 -15.40
C ASN A 56 -27.39 16.99 -15.05
N ALA A 57 -27.36 17.78 -13.98
CA ALA A 57 -26.12 18.25 -13.38
C ALA A 57 -25.56 17.09 -12.54
N LYS A 58 -24.49 16.46 -13.04
CA LYS A 58 -23.61 15.62 -12.23
C LYS A 58 -23.21 16.43 -10.97
N GLY A 59 -23.61 15.96 -9.80
CA GLY A 59 -23.22 16.54 -8.53
C GLY A 59 -21.70 16.58 -8.42
N GLY A 60 -21.15 17.79 -8.36
CA GLY A 60 -19.71 18.01 -8.25
C GLY A 60 -19.25 19.46 -8.42
N ASP A 61 -20.00 20.33 -9.09
CA ASP A 61 -19.66 21.74 -9.21
C ASP A 61 -20.35 22.58 -8.14
N PHE A 62 -19.62 22.87 -7.07
CA PHE A 62 -19.94 24.02 -6.22
C PHE A 62 -19.70 25.30 -7.04
N PRO A 63 -20.60 26.30 -6.97
CA PRO A 63 -20.39 27.56 -7.68
C PRO A 63 -19.17 28.26 -7.08
N LYS A 64 -18.05 28.23 -7.81
CA LYS A 64 -16.91 29.11 -7.53
C LYS A 64 -17.38 30.53 -7.80
N GLN A 65 -17.73 31.27 -6.74
CA GLN A 65 -18.00 32.71 -6.84
C GLN A 65 -16.72 33.42 -7.28
N SER A 66 -16.59 33.67 -8.59
CA SER A 66 -15.55 34.50 -9.17
C SER A 66 -15.95 35.97 -9.02
N TYR A 67 -15.53 36.61 -7.93
CA TYR A 67 -15.85 38.03 -7.66
C TYR A 67 -14.93 39.01 -8.41
N PHE A 68 -13.91 38.52 -9.10
CA PHE A 68 -13.08 39.29 -10.02
C PHE A 68 -12.83 38.43 -11.25
N GLY A 69 -13.00 39.00 -12.45
CA GLY A 69 -13.07 38.31 -13.75
C GLY A 69 -11.81 37.59 -14.26
N ALA A 70 -10.97 37.09 -13.36
CA ALA A 70 -9.95 36.09 -13.66
C ALA A 70 -10.14 34.94 -12.67
N ALA A 71 -10.29 33.71 -13.17
CA ALA A 71 -10.31 32.53 -12.33
C ALA A 71 -9.11 32.61 -11.37
N PRO A 72 -9.33 32.57 -10.04
CA PRO A 72 -8.21 32.58 -9.11
C PRO A 72 -7.35 31.36 -9.45
N LEU A 73 -6.05 31.57 -9.72
CA LEU A 73 -5.06 30.50 -9.69
C LEU A 73 -5.19 29.87 -8.30
N SER A 74 -5.93 28.77 -8.19
CA SER A 74 -6.41 28.23 -6.92
C SER A 74 -5.33 27.49 -6.12
N ALA A 75 -4.06 27.83 -6.34
CA ALA A 75 -2.92 27.38 -5.58
C ALA A 75 -1.86 28.49 -5.56
N PRO A 76 -1.77 29.32 -4.50
CA PRO A 76 -0.69 30.31 -4.34
C PRO A 76 0.69 29.67 -4.11
N PHE A 77 0.75 28.33 -4.02
CA PHE A 77 1.97 27.50 -4.05
C PHE A 77 2.01 26.59 -5.29
N GLY A 78 1.21 26.90 -6.31
CA GLY A 78 1.11 26.12 -7.53
C GLY A 78 2.33 26.33 -8.43
N ASP A 79 3.07 25.23 -8.63
CA ASP A 79 3.98 24.99 -9.75
C ASP A 79 5.03 26.07 -10.04
N THR A 80 5.80 26.49 -9.02
CA THR A 80 7.11 27.15 -9.27
C THR A 80 8.11 26.24 -9.98
N TYR A 81 7.88 24.93 -9.97
CA TYR A 81 8.62 23.90 -10.71
C TYR A 81 7.73 23.15 -11.72
N GLY A 82 6.62 23.76 -12.12
CA GLY A 82 5.75 23.17 -13.12
C GLY A 82 6.49 22.89 -14.41
N THR A 83 6.08 21.81 -15.08
CA THR A 83 6.51 21.39 -16.42
C THR A 83 6.09 22.41 -17.48
N GLN A 84 6.46 23.68 -17.32
CA GLN A 84 6.30 24.71 -18.32
C GLN A 84 7.49 24.63 -19.27
N GLY A 85 7.37 23.77 -20.27
CA GLY A 85 8.40 23.48 -21.26
C GLY A 85 8.39 22.01 -21.66
N GLU A 86 9.21 21.64 -22.64
CA GLU A 86 9.44 20.25 -23.00
C GLU A 86 10.02 19.51 -21.78
N ALA A 87 9.25 18.59 -21.21
CA ALA A 87 9.66 17.87 -20.02
C ALA A 87 10.82 16.93 -20.37
N ILE A 88 12.03 17.23 -19.86
CA ILE A 88 13.21 16.37 -19.99
C ILE A 88 12.95 14.99 -19.35
N TRP A 89 12.08 14.94 -18.34
CA TRP A 89 11.65 13.70 -17.72
C TRP A 89 10.41 13.14 -18.41
N SER A 90 10.57 11.98 -19.05
CA SER A 90 9.45 11.16 -19.52
C SER A 90 8.99 10.21 -18.42
N GLN A 91 7.69 10.01 -18.29
CA GLN A 91 7.14 8.98 -17.41
C GLN A 91 7.53 7.60 -17.96
N LEU A 92 8.50 6.94 -17.32
CA LEU A 92 9.08 5.63 -17.71
C LEU A 92 9.88 5.66 -19.02
N GLY A 93 11.02 6.37 -19.02
CA GLY A 93 12.00 6.24 -20.10
C GLY A 93 12.59 4.83 -20.19
N ASP A 94 13.31 4.52 -21.28
CA ASP A 94 13.87 3.18 -21.54
C ASP A 94 14.73 2.66 -20.38
N THR A 95 15.54 3.54 -19.78
CA THR A 95 16.38 3.22 -18.62
C THR A 95 15.56 2.87 -17.37
N GLU A 96 14.47 3.60 -17.11
CA GLU A 96 13.59 3.33 -15.95
C GLU A 96 12.85 2.00 -16.14
N ARG A 97 12.46 1.69 -17.38
CA ARG A 97 11.84 0.41 -17.74
C ARG A 97 12.78 -0.77 -17.47
N GLU A 98 14.02 -0.70 -17.94
CA GLU A 98 15.03 -1.75 -17.70
C GLU A 98 15.28 -1.99 -16.21
N ILE A 99 15.32 -0.91 -15.41
CA ILE A 99 15.47 -1.02 -13.95
C ILE A 99 14.31 -1.80 -13.35
N PHE A 100 13.06 -1.48 -13.72
CA PHE A 100 11.90 -2.17 -13.17
C PHE A 100 11.76 -3.61 -13.68
N GLN A 101 12.16 -3.90 -14.92
CA GLN A 101 12.23 -5.27 -15.42
C GLN A 101 13.25 -6.09 -14.63
N ARG A 102 14.43 -5.54 -14.35
CA ARG A 102 15.45 -6.20 -13.53
C ARG A 102 15.00 -6.44 -12.10
N ILE A 103 14.31 -5.47 -11.50
CA ILE A 103 13.71 -5.64 -10.17
C ILE A 103 12.68 -6.78 -10.23
N ALA A 104 11.88 -6.83 -11.30
CA ALA A 104 10.84 -7.85 -11.43
C ALA A 104 11.41 -9.27 -11.54
N THR A 105 12.44 -9.48 -12.36
CA THR A 105 13.09 -10.80 -12.47
C THR A 105 13.77 -11.21 -11.16
N LYS A 106 14.52 -10.28 -10.54
CA LYS A 106 15.18 -10.51 -9.25
C LYS A 106 14.19 -10.83 -8.12
N THR A 107 12.97 -10.32 -8.20
CA THR A 107 11.94 -10.58 -7.18
C THR A 107 11.57 -12.07 -7.13
N ALA A 108 11.45 -12.72 -8.28
CA ALA A 108 11.13 -14.13 -8.36
C ALA A 108 12.25 -15.00 -7.76
N GLU A 109 13.51 -14.67 -8.07
CA GLU A 109 14.69 -15.31 -7.48
C GLU A 109 14.69 -15.18 -5.95
N GLN A 110 14.50 -13.96 -5.44
CA GLN A 110 14.54 -13.70 -3.99
C GLN A 110 13.39 -14.37 -3.22
N LEU A 111 12.21 -14.54 -3.84
CA LEU A 111 11.10 -15.33 -3.28
C LEU A 111 11.45 -16.81 -3.16
N SER A 112 12.19 -17.36 -4.13
CA SER A 112 12.60 -18.76 -4.09
C SER A 112 13.64 -19.04 -3.00
N GLU A 113 14.56 -18.09 -2.75
CA GLU A 113 15.55 -18.18 -1.68
C GLU A 113 14.94 -18.14 -0.28
N ASP A 114 13.79 -17.48 -0.11
CA ASP A 114 13.09 -17.37 1.18
C ASP A 114 12.66 -18.74 1.72
N ARG A 115 12.46 -19.72 0.83
CA ARG A 115 12.20 -21.11 1.20
C ARG A 115 13.31 -21.68 2.09
N VAL A 116 14.57 -21.38 1.79
CA VAL A 116 15.73 -21.88 2.54
C VAL A 116 15.75 -21.30 3.96
N LEU A 117 15.32 -20.04 4.14
CA LEU A 117 15.24 -19.40 5.45
C LEU A 117 14.13 -20.02 6.32
N ILE A 118 12.99 -20.35 5.70
CA ILE A 118 11.88 -21.04 6.37
C ILE A 118 12.29 -22.45 6.81
N GLU A 119 12.95 -23.21 5.94
CA GLU A 119 13.45 -24.56 6.26
C GLU A 119 14.48 -24.54 7.40
N ARG A 120 15.24 -23.45 7.55
CA ARG A 120 16.16 -23.23 8.69
C ARG A 120 15.47 -22.71 9.96
N GLY A 121 14.18 -22.36 9.89
CA GLY A 121 13.43 -21.78 11.01
C GLY A 121 13.75 -20.30 11.30
N GLU A 122 14.35 -19.58 10.35
CA GLU A 122 14.71 -18.16 10.47
C GLU A 122 13.54 -17.24 10.08
N TRP A 123 12.43 -17.34 10.83
CA TRP A 123 11.16 -16.68 10.50
C TRP A 123 11.25 -15.15 10.38
N GLU A 124 11.94 -14.49 11.32
CA GLU A 124 12.06 -13.03 11.31
C GLU A 124 12.95 -12.54 10.18
N ALA A 125 13.98 -13.30 9.81
CA ALA A 125 14.85 -12.96 8.68
C ALA A 125 14.07 -13.04 7.36
N SER A 126 13.28 -14.10 7.14
CA SER A 126 12.39 -14.20 5.98
C SER A 126 11.38 -13.05 5.94
N ARG A 127 10.74 -12.69 7.06
CA ARG A 127 9.79 -11.56 7.09
C ARG A 127 10.44 -10.22 6.78
N GLN A 128 11.64 -9.97 7.28
CA GLN A 128 12.38 -8.75 6.98
C GLN A 128 12.76 -8.70 5.49
N LYS A 129 13.27 -9.80 4.95
CA LYS A 129 13.61 -9.93 3.53
C LYS A 129 12.38 -9.70 2.64
N LEU A 130 11.25 -10.34 2.96
CA LEU A 130 9.98 -10.16 2.24
C LEU A 130 9.52 -8.69 2.25
N ARG A 131 9.67 -7.97 3.36
CA ARG A 131 9.28 -6.54 3.44
C ARG A 131 10.16 -5.63 2.59
N LEU A 132 11.47 -5.88 2.59
CA LEU A 132 12.43 -5.13 1.78
C LEU A 132 12.14 -5.34 0.28
N LEU A 133 11.96 -6.60 -0.11
CA LEU A 133 11.54 -7.00 -1.45
C LEU A 133 10.26 -6.28 -1.90
N MET A 134 9.26 -6.23 -1.00
CA MET A 134 7.94 -5.69 -1.32
C MET A 134 7.87 -4.20 -1.61
N GLY A 135 8.75 -3.39 -1.03
CA GLY A 135 8.79 -1.96 -1.34
C GLY A 135 9.07 -1.71 -2.82
N GLU A 136 10.11 -2.33 -3.34
CA GLU A 136 10.56 -2.15 -4.72
C GLU A 136 9.65 -2.88 -5.72
N THR A 137 9.22 -4.10 -5.38
CA THR A 137 8.33 -4.89 -6.23
C THR A 137 6.98 -4.22 -6.43
N ARG A 138 6.36 -3.70 -5.35
CA ARG A 138 5.06 -3.02 -5.48
C ARG A 138 5.18 -1.78 -6.37
N LYS A 139 6.29 -1.05 -6.24
CA LYS A 139 6.57 0.13 -7.06
C LYS A 139 6.76 -0.26 -8.53
N SER A 140 7.54 -1.30 -8.84
CA SER A 140 7.75 -1.77 -10.21
C SER A 140 6.43 -2.24 -10.83
N MET A 141 5.62 -3.00 -10.09
CA MET A 141 4.34 -3.50 -10.57
C MET A 141 3.37 -2.37 -10.93
N VAL A 142 3.25 -1.34 -10.08
CA VAL A 142 2.37 -0.18 -10.36
C VAL A 142 2.86 0.60 -11.57
N ARG A 143 4.18 0.74 -11.74
CA ARG A 143 4.76 1.51 -12.85
C ARG A 143 4.58 0.80 -14.19
N LEU A 144 4.87 -0.50 -14.23
CA LEU A 144 4.69 -1.32 -15.43
C LEU A 144 3.20 -1.51 -15.76
N SER A 145 2.34 -1.75 -14.77
CA SER A 145 0.89 -1.91 -15.02
C SER A 145 0.20 -0.62 -15.44
N LYS A 146 0.70 0.57 -15.08
CA LYS A 146 0.09 1.83 -15.52
C LYS A 146 0.32 2.14 -17.01
N LEU A 147 1.41 1.63 -17.59
CA LEU A 147 1.82 1.93 -18.96
C LEU A 147 1.50 0.80 -19.94
N GLU A 148 1.73 -0.44 -19.53
CA GLU A 148 1.55 -1.63 -20.38
C GLU A 148 0.33 -2.47 -19.95
N GLY A 149 -0.28 -2.11 -18.82
CA GLY A 149 -1.27 -2.96 -18.18
C GLY A 149 -2.66 -2.85 -18.75
N THR A 150 -3.18 -4.00 -19.14
CA THR A 150 -4.62 -4.23 -19.29
C THR A 150 -5.30 -4.35 -17.92
N ASP A 151 -6.63 -4.31 -17.87
CA ASP A 151 -7.40 -4.63 -16.65
C ASP A 151 -6.99 -5.98 -16.04
N ALA A 152 -6.49 -6.90 -16.86
CA ALA A 152 -5.97 -8.20 -16.42
C ALA A 152 -4.70 -8.06 -15.56
N SER A 153 -3.77 -7.16 -15.91
CA SER A 153 -2.53 -6.96 -15.13
C SER A 153 -2.82 -6.37 -13.75
N THR A 154 -3.77 -5.43 -13.66
CA THR A 154 -4.19 -4.84 -12.38
C THR A 154 -4.88 -5.88 -11.49
N LYS A 155 -5.68 -6.78 -12.08
CA LYS A 155 -6.28 -7.91 -11.36
C LYS A 155 -5.22 -8.91 -10.89
N ALA A 156 -4.25 -9.26 -11.73
CA ALA A 156 -3.15 -10.16 -11.39
C ALA A 156 -2.28 -9.57 -10.27
N GLN A 157 -1.97 -8.27 -10.35
CA GLN A 157 -1.26 -7.54 -9.30
C GLN A 157 -1.98 -7.61 -7.94
N LYS A 158 -3.30 -7.35 -7.92
CA LYS A 158 -4.09 -7.47 -6.67
C LYS A 158 -4.11 -8.90 -6.12
N LYS A 159 -4.10 -9.92 -6.98
CA LYS A 159 -4.00 -11.32 -6.54
C LYS A 159 -2.66 -11.61 -5.89
N PHE A 160 -1.57 -11.16 -6.49
CA PHE A 160 -0.22 -11.30 -5.92
C PHE A 160 -0.08 -10.60 -4.56
N TYR A 161 -0.62 -9.38 -4.40
CA TYR A 161 -0.59 -8.68 -3.12
C TYR A 161 -1.30 -9.46 -2.00
N LYS A 162 -2.45 -10.06 -2.31
CA LYS A 162 -3.17 -10.92 -1.36
C LYS A 162 -2.39 -12.19 -1.03
N ALA A 163 -1.71 -12.80 -2.02
CA ALA A 163 -0.88 -13.97 -1.78
C ALA A 163 0.27 -13.65 -0.80
N ILE A 164 0.91 -12.50 -0.97
CA ILE A 164 1.99 -12.06 -0.08
C ILE A 164 1.51 -11.70 1.33
N GLU A 165 0.34 -11.08 1.46
CA GLU A 165 -0.24 -10.82 2.78
C GLU A 165 -0.57 -12.12 3.53
N ARG A 166 -1.01 -13.15 2.81
CA ARG A 166 -1.19 -14.50 3.38
C ARG A 166 0.14 -15.13 3.77
N LEU A 167 1.18 -14.96 2.95
CA LEU A 167 2.54 -15.41 3.27
C LEU A 167 3.06 -14.75 4.55
N ASP A 168 2.99 -13.41 4.69
CA ASP A 168 3.42 -12.74 5.94
C ASP A 168 2.63 -13.21 7.16
N LEU A 169 1.33 -13.53 6.99
CA LEU A 169 0.52 -14.10 8.05
C LEU A 169 1.00 -15.51 8.44
N SER A 170 1.28 -16.38 7.47
CA SER A 170 1.81 -17.73 7.73
C SER A 170 3.20 -17.71 8.39
N LEU A 171 4.07 -16.78 7.96
CA LEU A 171 5.38 -16.55 8.57
C LEU A 171 5.25 -16.04 10.01
N LYS A 172 4.28 -15.18 10.29
CA LYS A 172 3.97 -14.72 11.66
C LYS A 172 3.44 -15.87 12.53
N ALA A 173 2.65 -16.78 11.95
CA ALA A 173 2.16 -17.97 12.62
C ALA A 173 3.23 -19.07 12.79
N LYS A 174 4.39 -18.94 12.10
CA LYS A 174 5.50 -19.90 12.10
C LYS A 174 5.08 -21.30 11.62
N SER A 175 4.15 -21.35 10.67
CA SER A 175 3.72 -22.60 10.03
C SER A 175 4.59 -22.85 8.80
N ALA A 176 5.42 -23.89 8.83
CA ALA A 176 6.34 -24.21 7.73
C ALA A 176 5.59 -24.59 6.45
N ASP A 177 4.62 -25.51 6.56
CA ASP A 177 3.87 -26.01 5.42
C ASP A 177 3.06 -24.89 4.75
N ASP A 178 2.37 -24.05 5.54
CA ASP A 178 1.59 -22.93 5.02
C ASP A 178 2.49 -21.86 4.39
N SER A 179 3.69 -21.63 4.94
CA SER A 179 4.64 -20.65 4.40
C SER A 179 5.25 -21.14 3.08
N ILE A 180 5.59 -22.42 2.97
CA ILE A 180 6.10 -23.02 1.73
C ILE A 180 5.01 -23.01 0.64
N ALA A 181 3.78 -23.40 0.99
CA ALA A 181 2.64 -23.29 0.09
C ALA A 181 2.39 -21.82 -0.32
N GLY A 182 2.46 -20.90 0.63
CA GLY A 182 2.35 -19.45 0.40
C GLY A 182 3.40 -18.91 -0.56
N ILE A 183 4.65 -19.37 -0.49
CA ILE A 183 5.70 -19.01 -1.46
C ILE A 183 5.33 -19.51 -2.87
N SER A 184 4.88 -20.75 -3.00
CA SER A 184 4.48 -21.31 -4.29
C SER A 184 3.29 -20.56 -4.92
N ASP A 185 2.32 -20.15 -4.10
CA ASP A 185 1.19 -19.30 -4.50
C ASP A 185 1.67 -17.91 -4.95
N CYS A 186 2.63 -17.32 -4.22
CA CYS A 186 3.23 -16.05 -4.58
C CYS A 186 3.95 -16.14 -5.94
N LEU A 187 4.79 -17.16 -6.14
CA LEU A 187 5.50 -17.37 -7.41
C LEU A 187 4.52 -17.58 -8.58
N THR A 188 3.46 -18.36 -8.38
CA THR A 188 2.44 -18.62 -9.40
C THR A 188 1.68 -17.35 -9.77
N THR A 189 1.21 -16.60 -8.76
CA THR A 189 0.47 -15.34 -9.00
C THR A 189 1.38 -14.23 -9.55
N TYR A 190 2.67 -14.25 -9.21
CA TYR A 190 3.66 -13.34 -9.75
C TYR A 190 3.99 -13.64 -11.21
N GLY A 191 4.23 -14.91 -11.56
CA GLY A 191 4.43 -15.34 -12.94
C GLY A 191 3.22 -15.02 -13.83
N ALA A 192 2.00 -15.17 -13.31
CA ALA A 192 0.80 -14.76 -14.01
C ALA A 192 0.74 -13.24 -14.26
N TRP A 193 1.25 -12.43 -13.34
CA TRP A 193 1.37 -10.99 -13.56
C TRP A 193 2.47 -10.65 -14.58
N LEU A 194 3.64 -11.28 -14.50
CA LEU A 194 4.72 -11.06 -15.47
C LEU A 194 4.29 -11.38 -16.90
N ALA A 195 3.57 -12.50 -17.10
CA ALA A 195 2.99 -12.86 -18.39
C ALA A 195 2.03 -11.78 -18.93
N THR A 196 1.28 -11.09 -18.05
CA THR A 196 0.38 -10.00 -18.49
C THR A 196 1.12 -8.73 -18.93
N VAL A 197 2.37 -8.57 -18.49
CA VAL A 197 3.25 -7.43 -18.84
C VAL A 197 4.20 -7.82 -19.99
N GLY A 198 4.19 -9.08 -20.43
CA GLY A 198 5.07 -9.58 -21.51
C GLY A 198 6.50 -9.85 -21.05
N LEU A 199 6.69 -10.12 -19.75
CA LEU A 199 7.97 -10.51 -19.17
C LEU A 199 7.94 -12.01 -18.83
N GLU A 200 9.03 -12.71 -19.09
CA GLU A 200 9.23 -14.12 -18.72
C GLU A 200 10.28 -14.21 -17.60
N ILE A 201 10.10 -15.18 -16.69
CA ILE A 201 11.06 -15.54 -15.63
C ILE A 201 12.03 -16.56 -16.19
#